data_AF-A8EWV2-F1
#
_entry.id   AF-A8EWV2-F1
#
_cell.length_a   1.000
_cell.length_b   1.000
_cell.length_c   1.000
_cell.angle_alpha   90.00
_cell.angle_beta   90.00
_cell.angle_gamma   90.00
#
_symmetry.space_group_name_H-M   'P 1'
#
loop_
_entity.id
_entity.type
_entity.pdbx_description
1 polymer ?
#
loop_
_entity_poly.entity_id
_entity_poly.type
_entity_poly.pdbx_seq_one_letter_code
_entity_poly.pdbx_strand_id
1 'polypeptide(L)'
;MKHLLFIFLFVALSLSYLFEVDELLVKHFTFFSNLKSMYVEKYIEASEFFKKHLEHEKKIKELETQNLELKEYKILYNTVETQLNTLKEFLIHVEIPEVKPQIELVKVLSYVDFNDFTRVWLDKTPQDEKILGLISENFAAGIAVNRNGKSVGLLNGNKDCTYAVFVGEARSPGIVTTAGAGTDELKVKFIPIWSDINIGDEVITSGMDNIFFEGLKVGKVLEVSEQANMKVATIKPYVNALKKKYFYIYNDNYQQEQLIMQSHQKIQ
;
A
#
# COMPACT_ATOMS: atom_id res chain seq x y z
N MET A 1 -11.24 59.60 -51.87
CA MET A 1 -10.37 59.68 -50.68
C MET A 1 -10.29 58.36 -49.89
N LYS A 2 -11.40 57.67 -49.58
CA LYS A 2 -11.37 56.39 -48.82
C LYS A 2 -10.58 55.25 -49.49
N HIS A 3 -10.66 55.12 -50.82
CA HIS A 3 -9.90 54.10 -51.57
C HIS A 3 -8.38 54.36 -51.59
N LEU A 4 -7.96 55.63 -51.63
CA LEU A 4 -6.54 56.00 -51.56
C LEU A 4 -5.95 55.74 -50.17
N LEU A 5 -6.73 55.97 -49.11
CA LEU A 5 -6.35 55.62 -47.74
C LEU A 5 -6.18 54.10 -47.56
N PHE A 6 -7.05 53.31 -48.18
CA PHE A 6 -6.96 51.85 -48.14
C PHE A 6 -5.74 51.33 -48.90
N ILE A 7 -5.46 51.90 -50.08
CA ILE A 7 -4.25 51.58 -50.85
C ILE A 7 -3.01 51.99 -50.07
N PHE A 8 -2.99 53.17 -49.45
CA PHE A 8 -1.88 53.61 -48.62
C PHE A 8 -1.67 52.70 -47.41
N LEU A 9 -2.74 52.27 -46.72
CA LEU A 9 -2.65 51.32 -45.61
C LEU A 9 -2.12 49.95 -46.09
N PHE A 10 -2.58 49.49 -47.24
CA PHE A 10 -2.15 48.22 -47.83
C PHE A 10 -0.69 48.27 -48.28
N VAL A 11 -0.27 49.38 -48.87
CA VAL A 11 1.13 49.64 -49.22
C VAL A 11 1.96 49.77 -47.95
N ALA A 12 1.50 50.45 -46.90
CA ALA A 12 2.22 50.56 -45.64
C ALA A 12 2.37 49.19 -44.94
N LEU A 13 1.33 48.35 -44.98
CA LEU A 13 1.37 46.98 -44.45
C LEU A 13 2.30 46.08 -45.27
N SER A 14 2.26 46.18 -46.61
CA SER A 14 3.13 45.39 -47.48
C SER A 14 4.59 45.84 -47.39
N LEU A 15 4.85 47.14 -47.29
CA LEU A 15 6.18 47.68 -47.03
C LEU A 15 6.68 47.27 -45.65
N SER A 16 5.81 47.31 -44.63
CA SER A 16 6.17 46.87 -43.27
C SER A 16 6.54 45.39 -43.23
N TYR A 17 5.90 44.56 -44.06
CA TYR A 17 6.21 43.14 -44.21
C TYR A 17 7.50 42.93 -45.01
N LEU A 18 7.70 43.68 -46.11
CA LEU A 18 8.88 43.58 -46.97
C LEU A 18 10.18 43.99 -46.27
N PHE A 19 10.11 44.98 -45.35
CA PHE A 19 11.26 45.51 -44.64
C PHE A 19 11.58 44.76 -43.34
N GLU A 20 10.90 43.65 -43.05
CA GLU A 20 11.03 42.93 -41.77
C GLU A 20 11.05 43.93 -40.60
N VAL A 21 10.08 44.86 -40.60
CA VAL A 21 10.03 45.96 -39.62
C VAL A 21 9.94 45.40 -38.20
N ASP A 22 9.38 44.21 -38.05
CA ASP A 22 9.45 43.37 -36.86
C ASP A 22 10.89 43.07 -36.42
N GLU A 23 11.79 42.70 -37.34
CA GLU A 23 13.20 42.46 -37.05
C GLU A 23 13.94 43.77 -36.67
N LEU A 24 13.65 44.88 -37.37
CA LEU A 24 14.21 46.20 -37.05
C LEU A 24 13.71 46.77 -35.72
N LEU A 25 12.43 46.59 -35.39
CA LEU A 25 11.84 46.97 -34.10
C LEU A 25 12.44 46.15 -32.96
N VAL A 26 12.65 44.85 -33.14
CA VAL A 26 13.31 43.99 -32.14
C VAL A 26 14.79 44.35 -31.97
N LYS A 27 15.48 44.74 -33.04
CA LYS A 27 16.92 45.06 -33.05
C LYS A 27 17.26 46.45 -32.47
N HIS A 28 16.39 47.45 -32.62
CA HIS A 28 16.61 48.81 -32.10
C HIS A 28 15.80 49.16 -30.85
N PHE A 29 14.64 48.52 -30.64
CA PHE A 29 13.76 48.81 -29.50
C PHE A 29 13.62 47.58 -28.59
N THR A 30 14.67 47.33 -27.80
CA THR A 30 14.68 46.34 -26.70
C THR A 30 13.57 46.57 -25.66
N PHE A 31 12.95 47.75 -25.65
CA PHE A 31 11.76 48.05 -24.86
C PHE A 31 10.57 47.15 -25.20
N PHE A 32 10.30 46.89 -26.49
CA PHE A 32 9.15 46.07 -26.90
C PHE A 32 9.39 44.57 -26.62
N SER A 33 10.63 44.09 -26.76
CA SER A 33 10.97 42.72 -26.37
C SER A 33 10.87 42.54 -24.85
N ASN A 34 11.33 43.52 -24.06
CA ASN A 34 11.22 43.50 -22.59
C ASN A 34 9.77 43.62 -22.10
N LEU A 35 8.91 44.38 -22.79
CA LEU A 35 7.47 44.44 -22.48
C LEU A 35 6.77 43.12 -22.78
N LYS A 36 7.14 42.46 -23.89
CA LYS A 36 6.62 41.15 -24.26
C LYS A 36 7.04 40.09 -23.25
N SER A 37 8.31 40.06 -22.84
CA SER A 37 8.78 39.13 -21.82
C SER A 37 8.10 39.39 -20.48
N MET A 38 7.99 40.65 -20.04
CA MET A 38 7.32 41.02 -18.79
C MET A 38 5.82 40.65 -18.79
N TYR A 39 5.12 40.80 -19.91
CA TYR A 39 3.72 40.39 -20.02
C TYR A 39 3.57 38.87 -19.95
N VAL A 40 4.42 38.13 -20.66
CA VAL A 40 4.41 36.66 -20.67
C VAL A 40 4.77 36.11 -19.29
N GLU A 41 5.81 36.65 -18.65
CA GLU A 41 6.23 36.29 -17.29
C GLU A 41 5.12 36.57 -16.28
N LYS A 42 4.52 37.76 -16.28
CA LYS A 42 3.39 38.08 -15.38
C LYS A 42 2.15 37.23 -15.63
N TYR A 43 1.86 36.89 -16.89
CA TYR A 43 0.74 36.00 -17.22
C TYR A 43 1.00 34.58 -16.72
N ILE A 44 2.22 34.07 -16.88
CA ILE A 44 2.63 32.77 -16.36
C ILE A 44 2.58 32.78 -14.83
N GLU A 45 3.16 33.78 -14.16
CA GLU A 45 3.13 33.91 -12.70
C GLU A 45 1.71 34.02 -12.15
N ALA A 46 0.83 34.81 -12.79
CA ALA A 46 -0.56 34.93 -12.40
C ALA A 46 -1.30 33.59 -12.60
N SER A 47 -1.13 32.95 -13.75
CA SER A 47 -1.73 31.65 -14.06
C SER A 47 -1.27 30.56 -13.08
N GLU A 48 0.02 30.51 -12.76
CA GLU A 48 0.59 29.60 -11.76
C GLU A 48 0.08 29.90 -10.35
N PHE A 49 -0.03 31.18 -9.98
CA PHE A 49 -0.61 31.60 -8.69
C PHE A 49 -2.07 31.17 -8.53
N PHE A 50 -2.91 31.40 -9.56
CA PHE A 50 -4.30 30.97 -9.58
C PHE A 50 -4.44 29.44 -9.56
N LYS A 51 -3.62 28.73 -10.36
CA LYS A 51 -3.62 27.27 -10.39
C LYS A 51 -3.23 26.67 -9.03
N LYS A 52 -2.17 27.19 -8.41
CA LYS A 52 -1.70 26.75 -7.09
C LYS A 52 -2.75 26.97 -5.99
N HIS A 53 -3.43 28.13 -5.98
CA HIS A 53 -4.49 28.39 -4.99
C HIS A 53 -5.72 27.49 -5.17
N LEU A 54 -6.17 27.28 -6.41
CA LEU A 54 -7.30 26.37 -6.68
C LEU A 54 -6.97 24.92 -6.32
N GLU A 55 -5.72 24.48 -6.52
CA GLU A 55 -5.25 23.15 -6.11
C GLU A 55 -5.18 23.02 -4.58
N HIS A 56 -4.75 24.07 -3.87
CA HIS A 56 -4.71 24.09 -2.40
C HIS A 56 -6.11 24.00 -1.78
N GLU A 57 -7.09 24.77 -2.25
CA GLU A 57 -8.48 24.70 -1.75
C GLU A 57 -9.10 23.32 -2.00
N LYS A 58 -8.87 22.75 -3.19
CA LYS A 58 -9.29 21.38 -3.48
C LYS A 58 -8.66 20.37 -2.52
N LYS A 59 -7.37 20.52 -2.24
CA LYS A 59 -6.66 19.62 -1.32
C LYS A 59 -7.15 19.76 0.12
N ILE A 60 -7.40 20.98 0.59
CA ILE A 60 -7.98 21.22 1.91
C ILE A 60 -9.33 20.53 2.02
N LYS A 61 -10.20 20.72 1.02
CA LYS A 61 -11.52 20.06 1.00
C LYS A 61 -11.41 18.53 0.97
N GLU A 62 -10.48 17.98 0.17
CA GLU A 62 -10.20 16.55 0.13
C GLU A 62 -9.72 16.03 1.50
N LEU A 63 -8.81 16.75 2.16
CA LEU A 63 -8.31 16.41 3.48
C LEU A 63 -9.39 16.52 4.56
N GLU A 64 -10.28 17.51 4.48
CA GLU A 64 -11.43 17.65 5.37
C GLU A 64 -12.40 16.48 5.21
N THR A 65 -12.69 16.07 3.97
CA THR A 65 -13.49 14.88 3.69
C THR A 65 -12.84 13.62 4.25
N GLN A 66 -11.54 13.41 3.99
CA GLN A 66 -10.80 12.27 4.55
C GLN A 66 -10.78 12.29 6.08
N ASN A 67 -10.64 13.46 6.70
CA ASN A 67 -10.66 13.59 8.16
C ASN A 67 -12.03 13.24 8.74
N LEU A 68 -13.11 13.63 8.08
CA LEU A 68 -14.47 13.28 8.48
C LEU A 68 -14.69 11.77 8.39
N GLU A 69 -14.31 11.14 7.27
CA GLU A 69 -14.38 9.68 7.10
C GLU A 69 -13.54 8.95 8.17
N LEU A 70 -12.32 9.40 8.44
CA LEU A 70 -11.47 8.81 9.47
C LEU A 70 -12.07 8.92 10.88
N LYS A 71 -12.73 10.04 11.19
CA LYS A 71 -13.46 10.21 12.46
C LYS A 71 -14.63 9.24 12.56
N GLU A 72 -15.38 9.04 11.48
CA GLU A 72 -16.47 8.06 11.42
C GLU A 72 -15.96 6.64 11.67
N TYR A 73 -14.90 6.22 10.97
CA TYR A 73 -14.27 4.92 11.19
C TYR A 73 -13.79 4.73 12.62
N LYS A 74 -13.24 5.77 13.25
CA LYS A 74 -12.82 5.73 14.66
C LYS A 74 -14.00 5.50 15.61
N ILE A 75 -15.13 6.14 15.37
CA ILE A 75 -16.35 5.95 16.19
C ILE A 75 -16.89 4.54 16.03
N LEU A 76 -16.95 4.03 14.79
CA LEU A 76 -17.39 2.66 14.50
C LEU A 76 -16.48 1.64 15.18
N TYR A 77 -15.16 1.82 15.08
CA TYR A 77 -14.17 0.98 15.77
C TYR A 77 -14.41 0.93 17.29
N ASN A 78 -14.52 2.09 17.94
CA ASN A 78 -14.77 2.17 19.38
C ASN A 78 -16.11 1.52 19.77
N THR A 79 -17.12 1.60 18.90
CA THR A 79 -18.43 0.98 19.12
C THR A 79 -18.32 -0.54 19.10
N VAL A 80 -17.63 -1.10 18.10
CA VAL A 80 -17.39 -2.55 18.00
C VAL A 80 -16.54 -3.05 19.15
N GLU A 81 -15.50 -2.31 19.54
CA GLU A 81 -14.67 -2.62 20.71
C GLU A 81 -15.50 -2.66 22.00
N THR A 82 -16.37 -1.67 22.21
CA THR A 82 -17.26 -1.63 23.38
C THR A 82 -18.24 -2.80 23.40
N GLN A 83 -18.85 -3.12 22.25
CA GLN A 83 -19.75 -4.28 22.11
C GLN A 83 -19.03 -5.60 22.40
N LEU A 84 -17.80 -5.74 21.93
CA LEU A 84 -16.97 -6.93 22.14
C LEU A 84 -16.56 -7.06 23.62
N ASN A 85 -16.19 -5.96 24.28
CA ASN A 85 -15.89 -5.96 25.71
C ASN A 85 -17.12 -6.32 26.54
N THR A 86 -18.29 -5.76 26.18
CA THR A 86 -19.56 -6.12 26.81
C THR A 86 -19.84 -7.62 26.66
N LEU A 87 -19.61 -8.19 25.47
CA LEU A 87 -19.78 -9.63 25.23
C LEU A 87 -18.79 -10.48 26.05
N LYS A 88 -17.53 -10.03 26.19
CA LYS A 88 -16.53 -10.69 27.03
C LYS A 88 -16.96 -10.72 28.50
N GLU A 89 -17.51 -9.62 29.03
CA GLU A 89 -18.01 -9.56 30.41
C GLU A 89 -19.13 -10.57 30.68
N PHE A 90 -19.96 -10.89 29.67
CA PHE A 90 -20.98 -11.94 29.77
C PHE A 90 -20.41 -13.36 29.85
N LEU A 91 -19.15 -13.58 29.45
CA LEU A 91 -18.48 -14.89 29.50
C LEU A 91 -17.79 -15.10 30.85
N ILE A 92 -18.56 -15.02 31.94
CA ILE A 92 -18.14 -14.97 33.37
C ILE A 92 -17.17 -16.11 33.81
N HIS A 93 -17.00 -17.16 33.01
CA HIS A 93 -16.10 -18.29 33.29
C HIS A 93 -14.98 -18.50 32.24
N VAL A 94 -14.75 -17.54 31.34
CA VAL A 94 -13.70 -17.62 30.32
C VAL A 94 -12.81 -16.39 30.43
N GLU A 95 -11.60 -16.59 30.97
CA GLU A 95 -10.56 -15.57 30.96
C GLU A 95 -10.03 -15.44 29.52
N ILE A 96 -10.48 -14.40 28.80
CA ILE A 96 -10.05 -14.14 27.43
C ILE A 96 -8.86 -13.18 27.49
N PRO A 97 -7.64 -13.59 27.07
CA PRO A 97 -6.47 -12.72 27.08
C PRO A 97 -6.73 -11.43 26.29
N GLU A 98 -6.28 -10.30 26.84
CA GLU A 98 -6.44 -8.99 26.21
C GLU A 98 -5.38 -8.80 25.12
N VAL A 99 -5.60 -9.39 23.94
CA VAL A 99 -4.66 -9.27 22.82
C VAL A 99 -4.61 -7.83 22.33
N LYS A 100 -3.51 -7.12 22.63
CA LYS A 100 -3.19 -5.80 22.08
C LYS A 100 -2.13 -5.94 20.99
N PRO A 101 -2.53 -6.13 19.72
CA PRO A 101 -1.57 -6.25 18.64
C PRO A 101 -0.85 -4.92 18.43
N GLN A 102 0.46 -5.00 18.21
CA GLN A 102 1.26 -3.83 17.83
C GLN A 102 1.36 -3.77 16.31
N ILE A 103 0.92 -2.64 15.74
CA ILE A 103 1.05 -2.35 14.32
C ILE A 103 1.96 -1.15 14.15
N GLU A 104 3.05 -1.32 13.39
CA GLU A 104 4.05 -0.28 13.15
C GLU A 104 4.31 -0.12 11.64
N LEU A 105 4.36 1.12 11.16
CA LEU A 105 4.72 1.41 9.77
C LEU A 105 6.24 1.31 9.61
N VAL A 106 6.71 0.51 8.66
CA VAL A 106 8.12 0.35 8.31
C VAL A 106 8.38 0.66 6.85
N LYS A 107 9.59 1.15 6.57
CA LYS A 107 10.05 1.48 5.22
C LYS A 107 11.04 0.44 4.72
N VAL A 108 10.97 0.13 3.42
CA VAL A 108 12.01 -0.62 2.71
C VAL A 108 13.22 0.27 2.47
N LEU A 109 14.37 -0.16 2.95
CA LEU A 109 15.65 0.54 2.78
C LEU A 109 16.28 0.21 1.42
N SER A 110 16.41 -1.09 1.13
CA SER A 110 16.99 -1.61 -0.12
C SER A 110 16.66 -3.09 -0.29
N TYR A 111 16.96 -3.64 -1.47
CA TYR A 111 17.00 -5.09 -1.66
C TYR A 111 18.19 -5.70 -0.96
N VAL A 112 18.05 -6.94 -0.48
CA VAL A 112 19.17 -7.70 0.11
C VAL A 112 20.15 -8.12 -0.97
N ASP A 113 19.63 -8.61 -2.10
CA ASP A 113 20.41 -9.05 -3.25
C ASP A 113 19.86 -8.43 -4.54
N PHE A 114 20.73 -8.12 -5.50
CA PHE A 114 20.35 -7.46 -6.76
C PHE A 114 19.50 -8.33 -7.70
N ASN A 115 19.58 -9.66 -7.55
CA ASN A 115 18.84 -10.62 -8.38
C ASN A 115 17.56 -11.14 -7.70
N ASP A 116 17.25 -10.66 -6.49
CA ASP A 116 16.11 -11.13 -5.71
C ASP A 116 15.33 -9.96 -5.11
N PHE A 117 14.29 -9.55 -5.84
CA PHE A 117 13.39 -8.47 -5.43
C PHE A 117 12.42 -8.87 -4.32
N THR A 118 12.41 -10.14 -3.91
CA THR A 118 11.52 -10.65 -2.86
C THR A 118 12.14 -10.54 -1.46
N ARG A 119 13.42 -10.14 -1.36
CA ARG A 119 14.13 -9.93 -0.09
C ARG A 119 14.55 -8.48 0.07
N VAL A 120 14.10 -7.85 1.15
CA VAL A 120 14.33 -6.43 1.42
C VAL A 120 14.84 -6.18 2.83
N TRP A 121 15.72 -5.20 2.99
CA TRP A 121 16.06 -4.65 4.29
C TRP A 121 14.96 -3.69 4.75
N LEU A 122 14.52 -3.84 5.99
CA LEU A 122 13.48 -3.00 6.60
C LEU A 122 14.11 -2.02 7.59
N ASP A 123 13.57 -0.80 7.66
CA ASP A 123 13.93 0.22 8.63
C ASP A 123 13.35 -0.10 10.01
N LYS A 124 13.76 -1.23 10.56
CA LYS A 124 13.38 -1.71 11.89
C LYS A 124 14.52 -2.53 12.48
N THR A 125 14.79 -2.30 13.76
CA THR A 125 15.70 -3.17 14.51
C THR A 125 14.89 -4.34 15.08
N PRO A 126 15.26 -5.60 14.81
CA PRO A 126 14.59 -6.75 15.42
C PRO A 126 14.71 -6.69 16.95
N GLN A 127 13.61 -6.99 17.64
CA GLN A 127 13.61 -7.09 19.10
C GLN A 127 13.91 -8.52 19.59
N ASP A 128 13.49 -9.51 18.80
CA ASP A 128 13.61 -10.93 19.09
C ASP A 128 13.82 -11.74 17.79
N GLU A 129 13.77 -13.08 17.89
CA GLU A 129 13.81 -14.01 16.77
C GLU A 129 12.42 -14.33 16.20
N LYS A 130 11.38 -13.58 16.61
CA LYS A 130 10.01 -13.85 16.21
C LYS A 130 9.80 -13.45 14.74
N ILE A 131 9.01 -14.27 14.04
CA ILE A 131 8.54 -13.95 12.70
C ILE A 131 7.34 -13.01 12.82
N LEU A 132 7.40 -11.88 12.14
CA LEU A 132 6.34 -10.85 12.17
C LEU A 132 5.63 -10.79 10.82
N GLY A 133 4.33 -10.51 10.82
CA GLY A 133 3.56 -10.35 9.58
C GLY A 133 3.81 -9.00 8.91
N LEU A 134 3.96 -8.98 7.59
CA LEU A 134 3.97 -7.76 6.78
C LEU A 134 2.63 -7.57 6.09
N ILE A 135 2.03 -6.40 6.28
CA ILE A 135 0.72 -6.03 5.75
C ILE A 135 0.87 -4.81 4.84
N SER A 136 0.19 -4.82 3.70
CA SER A 136 0.08 -3.65 2.82
C SER A 136 -1.33 -3.60 2.21
N GLU A 137 -1.93 -2.42 2.18
CA GLU A 137 -3.29 -2.21 1.63
C GLU A 137 -4.36 -3.13 2.24
N ASN A 138 -4.23 -3.49 3.52
CA ASN A 138 -5.07 -4.47 4.23
C ASN A 138 -4.97 -5.92 3.73
N PHE A 139 -3.88 -6.26 3.04
CA PHE A 139 -3.59 -7.61 2.58
C PHE A 139 -2.26 -8.13 3.13
N ALA A 140 -2.16 -9.45 3.30
CA ALA A 140 -0.91 -10.11 3.65
C ALA A 140 0.11 -9.91 2.52
N ALA A 141 1.26 -9.33 2.82
CA ALA A 141 2.29 -8.97 1.83
C ALA A 141 3.60 -9.75 2.00
N GLY A 142 3.81 -10.40 3.13
CA GLY A 142 4.97 -11.24 3.41
C GLY A 142 5.25 -11.37 4.90
N ILE A 143 6.46 -11.74 5.25
CA ILE A 143 6.90 -11.86 6.65
C ILE A 143 8.20 -11.08 6.89
N ALA A 144 8.42 -10.62 8.11
CA ALA A 144 9.68 -10.04 8.55
C ALA A 144 10.36 -11.01 9.52
N VAL A 145 11.66 -11.21 9.32
CA VAL A 145 12.49 -12.12 10.11
C VAL A 145 13.77 -11.43 10.54
N ASN A 146 14.29 -11.84 11.69
CA ASN A 146 15.62 -11.44 12.13
C ASN A 146 16.67 -12.28 11.40
N ARG A 147 17.63 -11.62 10.75
CA ARG A 147 18.82 -12.25 10.19
C ARG A 147 20.05 -11.49 10.66
N ASN A 148 20.79 -12.08 11.60
CA ASN A 148 22.03 -11.51 12.16
C ASN A 148 21.82 -10.10 12.75
N GLY A 149 20.73 -9.90 13.49
CA GLY A 149 20.41 -8.62 14.15
C GLY A 149 19.85 -7.55 13.21
N LYS A 150 19.44 -7.93 11.99
CA LYS A 150 18.83 -7.03 11.01
C LYS A 150 17.47 -7.54 10.58
N SER A 151 16.52 -6.63 10.41
CA SER A 151 15.17 -6.96 9.96
C SER A 151 15.15 -7.16 8.45
N VAL A 152 14.86 -8.39 8.02
CA VAL A 152 14.71 -8.76 6.61
C VAL A 152 13.24 -9.03 6.33
N GLY A 153 12.67 -8.30 5.37
CA GLY A 153 11.37 -8.61 4.79
C GLY A 153 11.52 -9.68 3.71
N LEU A 154 10.83 -10.80 3.90
CA LEU A 154 10.61 -11.84 2.91
C LEU A 154 9.21 -11.64 2.34
N LEU A 155 9.13 -11.05 1.15
CA LEU A 155 7.86 -10.68 0.52
C LEU A 155 7.18 -11.90 -0.10
N ASN A 156 5.86 -11.81 -0.29
CA ASN A 156 5.11 -12.78 -1.07
C ASN A 156 5.79 -13.02 -2.43
N GLY A 157 6.06 -14.29 -2.74
CA GLY A 157 6.87 -14.70 -3.90
C GLY A 157 8.28 -15.20 -3.51
N ASN A 158 8.75 -14.89 -2.31
CA ASN A 158 9.94 -15.52 -1.74
C ASN A 158 9.64 -16.97 -1.31
N LYS A 159 10.60 -17.89 -1.52
CA LYS A 159 10.47 -19.30 -1.12
C LYS A 159 10.41 -19.52 0.40
N ASP A 160 11.05 -18.65 1.17
CA ASP A 160 11.15 -18.71 2.62
C ASP A 160 10.01 -17.90 3.28
N CYS A 161 9.20 -17.18 2.49
CA CYS A 161 7.98 -16.54 2.95
C CYS A 161 6.84 -17.56 2.97
N THR A 162 6.57 -18.10 4.16
CA THR A 162 5.47 -19.07 4.38
C THR A 162 4.67 -18.72 5.62
N TYR A 163 3.35 -18.90 5.55
CA TYR A 163 2.41 -18.66 6.64
C TYR A 163 1.12 -19.46 6.43
N ALA A 164 0.40 -19.71 7.52
CA ALA A 164 -0.78 -20.55 7.57
C ALA A 164 -2.06 -19.79 7.17
N VAL A 165 -2.88 -20.40 6.31
CA VAL A 165 -4.09 -19.80 5.72
C VAL A 165 -5.29 -20.74 5.79
N PHE A 166 -6.47 -20.15 5.65
CA PHE A 166 -7.71 -20.83 5.32
C PHE A 166 -8.14 -20.52 3.89
N VAL A 167 -8.69 -21.52 3.21
CA VAL A 167 -9.20 -21.45 1.84
C VAL A 167 -10.71 -21.71 1.84
N GLY A 168 -11.47 -20.82 1.21
CA GLY A 168 -12.90 -20.94 1.01
C GLY A 168 -13.73 -20.77 2.29
N GLU A 169 -15.05 -20.86 2.16
CA GLU A 169 -16.00 -20.69 3.27
C GLU A 169 -15.89 -21.80 4.33
N ALA A 170 -15.54 -23.02 3.89
CA ALA A 170 -15.31 -24.17 4.77
C ALA A 170 -14.01 -24.06 5.60
N ARG A 171 -13.23 -22.99 5.40
CA ARG A 171 -11.96 -22.73 6.10
C ARG A 171 -10.99 -23.91 6.02
N SER A 172 -10.78 -24.42 4.81
CA SER A 172 -9.85 -25.52 4.58
C SER A 172 -8.42 -25.06 4.88
N PRO A 173 -7.67 -25.75 5.77
CA PRO A 173 -6.34 -25.30 6.17
C PRO A 173 -5.32 -25.48 5.06
N GLY A 174 -4.29 -24.63 5.03
CA GLY A 174 -3.16 -24.75 4.12
C GLY A 174 -2.01 -23.81 4.49
N ILE A 175 -0.90 -23.93 3.74
CA ILE A 175 0.29 -23.09 3.92
C ILE A 175 0.60 -22.37 2.61
N VAL A 176 0.66 -21.04 2.65
CA VAL A 176 1.06 -20.22 1.51
C VAL A 176 2.57 -20.33 1.29
N THR A 177 2.97 -20.39 0.02
CA THR A 177 4.35 -20.29 -0.44
C THR A 177 4.38 -19.72 -1.87
N THR A 178 5.58 -19.49 -2.41
CA THR A 178 5.76 -19.01 -3.79
C THR A 178 5.28 -20.04 -4.82
N ALA A 179 4.68 -19.57 -5.93
CA ALA A 179 4.37 -20.43 -7.07
C ALA A 179 5.61 -20.75 -7.93
N GLY A 180 6.68 -19.95 -7.79
CA GLY A 180 7.93 -20.06 -8.52
C GLY A 180 8.66 -18.72 -8.61
N ALA A 181 9.90 -18.74 -9.10
CA ALA A 181 10.62 -17.49 -9.37
C ALA A 181 10.00 -16.75 -10.57
N GLY A 182 9.78 -15.45 -10.43
CA GLY A 182 9.28 -14.59 -11.52
C GLY A 182 7.77 -14.66 -11.75
N THR A 183 7.01 -15.40 -10.94
CA THR A 183 5.54 -15.41 -10.97
C THR A 183 4.98 -14.40 -9.99
N ASP A 184 3.85 -13.77 -10.31
CA ASP A 184 3.09 -12.94 -9.37
C ASP A 184 1.99 -13.73 -8.63
N GLU A 185 1.96 -15.04 -8.82
CA GLU A 185 1.07 -15.99 -8.18
C GLU A 185 1.72 -16.64 -6.96
N LEU A 186 0.89 -17.15 -6.05
CA LEU A 186 1.31 -17.94 -4.89
C LEU A 186 0.68 -19.33 -4.96
N LYS A 187 1.18 -20.25 -4.15
CA LYS A 187 0.59 -21.58 -3.96
C LYS A 187 0.19 -21.76 -2.51
N VAL A 188 -0.97 -22.34 -2.28
CA VAL A 188 -1.38 -22.89 -0.99
C VAL A 188 -1.19 -24.41 -1.05
N LYS A 189 -0.27 -24.92 -0.24
CA LYS A 189 0.06 -26.34 -0.14
C LYS A 189 -0.55 -26.97 1.11
N PHE A 190 -0.54 -28.30 1.14
CA PHE A 190 -0.99 -29.12 2.28
C PHE A 190 -2.49 -28.97 2.59
N ILE A 191 -3.30 -28.66 1.58
CA ILE A 191 -4.74 -28.67 1.73
C ILE A 191 -5.21 -30.13 1.79
N PRO A 192 -6.03 -30.53 2.78
CA PRO A 192 -6.50 -31.92 2.87
C PRO A 192 -7.24 -32.38 1.61
N ILE A 193 -7.11 -33.65 1.22
CA ILE A 193 -7.77 -34.19 0.01
C ILE A 193 -9.30 -34.09 0.11
N TRP A 194 -9.85 -34.28 1.30
CA TRP A 194 -11.29 -34.23 1.55
C TRP A 194 -11.85 -32.80 1.59
N SER A 195 -11.00 -31.77 1.57
CA SER A 195 -11.44 -30.37 1.55
C SER A 195 -12.14 -30.04 0.23
N ASP A 196 -13.32 -29.43 0.32
CA ASP A 196 -14.01 -28.82 -0.81
C ASP A 196 -13.44 -27.41 -1.02
N ILE A 197 -12.75 -27.21 -2.14
CA ILE A 197 -12.16 -25.93 -2.53
C ILE A 197 -12.40 -25.71 -4.02
N ASN A 198 -12.76 -24.48 -4.37
CA ASN A 198 -13.20 -24.12 -5.71
C ASN A 198 -12.43 -22.91 -6.26
N ILE A 199 -12.39 -22.79 -7.58
CA ILE A 199 -11.84 -21.61 -8.25
C ILE A 199 -12.67 -20.39 -7.85
N GLY A 200 -12.01 -19.30 -7.48
CA GLY A 200 -12.64 -18.08 -7.00
C GLY A 200 -12.78 -17.99 -5.48
N ASP A 201 -12.50 -19.07 -4.74
CA ASP A 201 -12.51 -19.07 -3.29
C ASP A 201 -11.53 -18.04 -2.71
N GLU A 202 -11.96 -17.40 -1.63
CA GLU A 202 -11.14 -16.45 -0.89
C GLU A 202 -10.10 -17.19 -0.05
N VAL A 203 -8.88 -16.65 0.00
CA VAL A 203 -7.82 -17.12 0.90
C VAL A 203 -7.50 -16.05 1.92
N ILE A 204 -7.56 -16.42 3.19
CA ILE A 204 -7.34 -15.56 4.35
C ILE A 204 -6.30 -16.17 5.29
N THR A 205 -5.60 -15.36 6.08
CA THR A 205 -4.70 -15.86 7.13
C THR A 205 -5.48 -16.64 8.19
N SER A 206 -4.88 -17.71 8.71
CA SER A 206 -5.50 -18.57 9.74
C SER A 206 -5.25 -18.11 11.17
N GLY A 207 -4.18 -17.36 11.40
CA GLY A 207 -3.70 -17.00 12.74
C GLY A 207 -3.07 -18.14 13.55
N MET A 208 -3.02 -19.37 13.02
CA MET A 208 -2.53 -20.55 13.75
C MET A 208 -1.00 -20.59 13.94
N ASP A 209 -0.25 -19.77 13.21
CA ASP A 209 1.22 -19.67 13.26
C ASP A 209 1.71 -18.46 14.08
N ASN A 210 0.80 -17.65 14.63
CA ASN A 210 1.08 -16.40 15.35
C ASN A 210 1.86 -15.35 14.53
N ILE A 211 1.85 -15.44 13.18
CA ILE A 211 2.46 -14.45 12.28
C ILE A 211 1.47 -13.35 11.93
N PHE A 212 0.20 -13.70 11.74
CA PHE A 212 -0.90 -12.79 11.45
C PHE A 212 -2.08 -13.04 12.39
N PHE A 213 -2.99 -12.09 12.49
CA PHE A 213 -4.33 -12.38 13.02
C PHE A 213 -5.13 -13.19 11.98
N GLU A 214 -6.17 -13.91 12.42
CA GLU A 214 -7.08 -14.62 11.51
C GLU A 214 -7.89 -13.64 10.66
N GLY A 215 -8.04 -13.92 9.37
CA GLY A 215 -8.96 -13.20 8.50
C GLY A 215 -8.35 -12.10 7.64
N LEU A 216 -7.05 -11.86 7.72
CA LEU A 216 -6.36 -10.96 6.79
C LEU A 216 -6.38 -11.56 5.38
N LYS A 217 -6.87 -10.80 4.41
CA LYS A 217 -7.00 -11.27 3.03
C LYS A 217 -5.64 -11.49 2.38
N VAL A 218 -5.51 -12.58 1.64
CA VAL A 218 -4.27 -12.95 0.92
C VAL A 218 -4.50 -12.88 -0.58
N GLY A 219 -5.51 -13.58 -1.09
CA GLY A 219 -5.76 -13.71 -2.53
C GLY A 219 -6.99 -14.54 -2.86
N LYS A 220 -7.15 -14.86 -4.14
CA LYS A 220 -8.21 -15.76 -4.65
C LYS A 220 -7.63 -16.98 -5.35
N VAL A 221 -8.31 -18.12 -5.22
CA VAL A 221 -7.96 -19.35 -5.94
C VAL A 221 -8.16 -19.17 -7.44
N LEU A 222 -7.11 -19.46 -8.21
CA LEU A 222 -7.12 -19.49 -9.67
C LEU A 222 -7.26 -20.91 -10.21
N GLU A 223 -6.58 -21.86 -9.57
CA GLU A 223 -6.52 -23.25 -10.00
C GLU A 223 -6.41 -24.15 -8.77
N VAL A 224 -7.00 -25.34 -8.84
CA VAL A 224 -6.85 -26.40 -7.85
C VAL A 224 -6.27 -27.64 -8.53
N SER A 225 -5.16 -28.14 -8.00
CA SER A 225 -4.48 -29.35 -8.44
C SER A 225 -4.49 -30.38 -7.33
N GLU A 226 -4.94 -31.59 -7.64
CA GLU A 226 -4.86 -32.72 -6.71
C GLU A 226 -3.51 -33.43 -6.86
N GLN A 227 -2.86 -33.67 -5.73
CA GLN A 227 -1.66 -34.51 -5.62
C GLN A 227 -1.97 -35.74 -4.75
N ALA A 228 -1.05 -36.71 -4.72
CA ALA A 228 -1.29 -38.03 -4.12
C ALA A 228 -1.80 -38.00 -2.67
N ASN A 229 -1.44 -36.99 -1.87
CA ASN A 229 -1.79 -36.88 -0.45
C ASN A 229 -2.33 -35.50 -0.04
N MET A 230 -2.51 -34.56 -0.98
CA MET A 230 -2.96 -33.20 -0.70
C MET A 230 -3.53 -32.53 -1.95
N LYS A 231 -4.33 -31.49 -1.76
CA LYS A 231 -4.63 -30.50 -2.78
C LYS A 231 -3.62 -29.35 -2.70
N VAL A 232 -3.36 -28.74 -3.85
CA VAL A 232 -2.58 -27.52 -3.98
C VAL A 232 -3.41 -26.52 -4.76
N ALA A 233 -3.59 -25.32 -4.22
CA ALA A 233 -4.27 -24.23 -4.91
C ALA A 233 -3.25 -23.21 -5.40
N THR A 234 -3.31 -22.83 -6.66
CA THR A 234 -2.61 -21.64 -7.17
C THR A 234 -3.52 -20.43 -6.93
N ILE A 235 -2.98 -19.35 -6.39
CA ILE A 235 -3.76 -18.18 -5.97
C ILE A 235 -3.18 -16.89 -6.55
N LYS A 236 -4.07 -15.94 -6.86
CA LYS A 236 -3.70 -14.56 -7.17
C LYS A 236 -3.69 -13.72 -5.90
N PRO A 237 -2.54 -13.21 -5.44
CA PRO A 237 -2.51 -12.31 -4.32
C PRO A 237 -3.18 -10.97 -4.66
N TYR A 238 -3.85 -10.38 -3.68
CA TYR A 238 -4.46 -9.05 -3.85
C TYR A 238 -3.43 -7.93 -3.90
N VAL A 239 -2.29 -8.11 -3.25
CA VAL A 239 -1.22 -7.12 -3.19
C VAL A 239 0.02 -7.60 -3.93
N ASN A 240 0.55 -6.73 -4.79
CA ASN A 240 1.88 -6.90 -5.36
C ASN A 240 2.91 -6.31 -4.39
N ALA A 241 3.40 -7.15 -3.47
CA ALA A 241 4.34 -6.75 -2.43
C ALA A 241 5.67 -6.19 -2.99
N LEU A 242 6.12 -6.69 -4.14
CA LEU A 242 7.39 -6.29 -4.78
C LEU A 242 7.41 -4.82 -5.22
N LYS A 243 6.23 -4.20 -5.38
CA LYS A 243 6.10 -2.79 -5.78
C LYS A 243 5.93 -1.83 -4.60
N LYS A 244 5.94 -2.34 -3.36
CA LYS A 244 5.67 -1.53 -2.16
C LYS A 244 6.97 -1.07 -1.50
N LYS A 245 6.97 0.18 -1.02
CA LYS A 245 8.08 0.77 -0.25
C LYS A 245 7.80 0.86 1.25
N TYR A 246 6.55 0.69 1.64
CA TYR A 246 6.10 0.78 3.02
C TYR A 246 5.19 -0.40 3.33
N PHE A 247 5.36 -0.94 4.53
CA PHE A 247 4.58 -2.04 5.07
C PHE A 247 4.19 -1.73 6.50
N TYR A 248 3.09 -2.31 6.96
CA TYR A 248 2.79 -2.39 8.38
C TYR A 248 3.33 -3.72 8.91
N ILE A 249 4.13 -3.68 9.95
CA ILE A 249 4.51 -4.87 10.72
C ILE A 249 3.43 -5.13 11.76
N TYR A 250 2.90 -6.34 11.76
CA TYR A 250 2.02 -6.86 12.78
C TYR A 250 2.81 -7.74 13.75
N ASN A 251 2.71 -7.42 15.04
CA ASN A 251 3.25 -8.24 16.12
C ASN A 251 2.14 -8.62 17.10
N ASP A 252 1.89 -9.93 17.22
CA ASP A 252 1.00 -10.49 18.22
C ASP A 252 1.72 -10.69 19.58
N ASN A 253 1.42 -9.89 20.59
CA ASN A 253 2.07 -10.00 21.89
C ASN A 253 1.61 -11.21 22.73
N TYR A 254 0.83 -12.13 22.15
CA TYR A 254 0.25 -13.30 22.81
C TYR A 254 1.21 -14.10 23.73
N GLN A 255 2.48 -14.29 23.34
CA GLN A 255 3.42 -15.09 24.13
C GLN A 255 3.97 -14.38 25.39
N GLN A 256 4.08 -13.05 25.38
CA GLN A 256 4.49 -12.30 26.58
C GLN A 256 3.41 -12.39 27.67
N GLU A 257 2.13 -12.39 27.28
CA GLU A 257 1.02 -12.50 28.21
C GLU A 257 0.88 -13.91 28.82
N GLN A 258 1.14 -14.98 28.05
CA GLN A 258 1.18 -16.35 28.62
C GLN A 258 2.27 -16.51 29.69
N LEU A 259 3.45 -15.92 29.47
CA LEU A 259 4.55 -15.93 30.45
C LEU A 259 4.18 -15.13 31.71
N ILE A 260 3.48 -14.00 31.54
CA ILE A 260 2.96 -13.20 32.67
C ILE A 260 1.90 -14.00 33.44
N MET A 261 0.94 -14.62 32.78
CA MET A 261 -0.10 -15.44 33.44
C MET A 261 0.48 -16.65 34.19
N GLN A 262 1.44 -17.36 33.60
CA GLN A 262 2.11 -18.50 34.25
C GLN A 262 2.96 -18.08 35.47
N SER A 263 3.50 -16.85 35.47
CA SER A 263 4.24 -16.35 36.64
C SER A 263 3.32 -15.94 37.80
N HIS A 264 2.11 -15.43 37.52
CA HIS A 264 1.11 -15.13 38.54
C HIS A 264 0.50 -16.39 39.16
N GLN A 265 0.30 -17.46 38.38
CA GLN A 265 -0.17 -18.75 38.89
C GLN A 265 0.84 -19.50 39.77
N LYS A 266 2.14 -19.15 39.71
CA LYS A 266 3.17 -19.73 40.59
C LYS A 266 3.31 -19.02 41.94
N ILE A 267 2.62 -17.89 42.14
CA ILE A 267 2.72 -17.04 43.34
C ILE A 267 1.48 -17.20 44.25
N GLN A 268 0.48 -17.97 43.82
CA GLN A 268 -0.66 -18.41 44.65
C GLN A 268 -0.49 -19.87 45.08
#